data_AF-A0A423UQ46-F1
#
_entry.id   AF-A0A423UQ46-F1
#
_cell.length_a   1.000
_cell.length_b   1.000
_cell.length_c   1.000
_cell.angle_alpha   90.00
_cell.angle_beta   90.00
_cell.angle_gamma   90.00
#
_symmetry.space_group_name_H-M   'P 1'
#
loop_
_entity.id
_entity.type
_entity.pdbx_description
1 polymer ?
#
loop_
_entity_poly.entity_id
_entity_poly.type
_entity_poly.pdbx_seq_one_letter_code
_entity_poly.pdbx_strand_id
1 'polypeptide(L)'
;MTGPPHLESLALYLRAYRATAGVTYEEMSQYVDASPATLKRTAAGAKVPRWDRVAQFQDAIREINDVALYKVDEALPGPPDSHRVREALHTLWTYARREERGTLDVKKVAPETVGNPAELRYALWALYETAGAPPLRTIQARGSGELILPLSSLARIVSQEAIPADDQQLIALLNGVGRRETSPTWHGRWTKARARAISPREASRMLQHAPDADRDRDVLSFRRVSRARMNGEIRLGPTRTG
;
A
#
# COMPACT_ATOMS: atom_id res chain seq x y z
N MET A 1 -17.62 -0.08 -26.69
CA MET A 1 -16.77 0.51 -25.64
C MET A 1 -15.80 -0.56 -25.20
N THR A 2 -14.57 -0.52 -25.67
CA THR A 2 -13.46 -1.37 -25.19
C THR A 2 -13.19 -0.99 -23.74
N GLY A 3 -13.10 -1.97 -22.84
CA GLY A 3 -12.82 -1.70 -21.43
C GLY A 3 -11.41 -1.14 -21.23
N PRO A 4 -11.04 -0.77 -19.98
CA PRO A 4 -9.66 -0.39 -19.67
C PRO A 4 -8.70 -1.53 -20.08
N PRO A 5 -7.63 -1.26 -20.87
CA PRO A 5 -6.80 -2.29 -21.48
C PRO A 5 -6.15 -3.24 -20.46
N HIS A 6 -5.84 -2.76 -19.25
CA HIS A 6 -5.23 -3.60 -18.22
C HIS A 6 -6.24 -4.52 -17.53
N LEU A 7 -7.49 -4.06 -17.35
CA LEU A 7 -8.58 -4.91 -16.85
C LEU A 7 -8.91 -6.02 -17.85
N GLU A 8 -8.95 -5.69 -19.14
CA GLU A 8 -9.16 -6.68 -20.20
C GLU A 8 -8.04 -7.71 -20.23
N SER A 9 -6.78 -7.26 -20.12
CA SER A 9 -5.61 -8.14 -20.05
C SER A 9 -5.66 -9.11 -18.87
N LEU A 10 -6.04 -8.63 -17.67
CA LEU A 10 -6.24 -9.49 -16.50
C LEU A 10 -7.34 -10.53 -16.73
N ALA A 11 -8.48 -10.11 -17.28
CA ALA A 11 -9.61 -10.99 -17.52
C ALA A 11 -9.29 -12.06 -18.58
N LEU A 12 -8.60 -11.68 -19.66
CA LEU A 12 -8.11 -12.61 -20.68
C LEU A 12 -7.14 -13.62 -20.09
N TYR A 13 -6.18 -13.18 -19.28
CA TYR A 13 -5.23 -14.07 -18.62
C TYR A 13 -5.93 -15.08 -17.70
N LEU A 14 -6.87 -14.64 -16.87
CA LEU A 14 -7.64 -15.54 -15.98
C LEU A 14 -8.44 -16.57 -16.76
N ARG A 15 -9.08 -16.17 -17.86
CA ARG A 15 -9.84 -17.08 -18.72
C ARG A 15 -8.94 -18.08 -19.43
N ALA A 16 -7.80 -17.63 -19.95
CA ALA A 16 -6.81 -18.49 -20.59
C ALA A 16 -6.23 -19.50 -19.59
N TYR A 17 -5.85 -19.04 -18.39
CA TYR A 17 -5.31 -19.91 -17.34
C TYR A 17 -6.29 -21.03 -16.95
N ARG A 18 -7.58 -20.69 -16.78
CA ARG A 18 -8.64 -21.68 -16.54
C ARG A 18 -8.81 -22.64 -17.72
N ALA A 19 -8.83 -22.12 -18.95
CA ALA A 19 -9.02 -22.94 -20.16
C ALA A 19 -7.87 -23.92 -20.36
N THR A 20 -6.63 -23.50 -20.12
CA THR A 20 -5.44 -24.37 -20.17
C THR A 20 -5.49 -25.46 -19.10
N ALA A 21 -6.02 -25.16 -17.91
CA ALA A 21 -6.22 -26.17 -16.87
C ALA A 21 -7.41 -27.11 -17.14
N GLY A 22 -8.28 -26.79 -18.11
CA GLY A 22 -9.44 -27.62 -18.43
C GLY A 22 -10.54 -27.65 -17.37
N VAL A 23 -10.55 -26.71 -16.42
CA VAL A 23 -11.47 -26.74 -15.26
C VAL A 23 -12.69 -25.83 -15.43
N THR A 24 -13.81 -26.26 -14.86
CA THR A 24 -15.07 -25.50 -14.75
C THR A 24 -15.07 -24.60 -13.51
N TYR A 25 -15.97 -23.61 -13.47
CA TYR A 25 -16.13 -22.78 -12.28
C TYR A 25 -16.74 -23.56 -11.10
N GLU A 26 -17.56 -24.56 -11.42
CA GLU A 26 -18.16 -25.50 -10.49
C GLU A 26 -17.08 -26.32 -9.79
N GLU A 27 -16.16 -26.93 -10.53
CA GLU A 27 -15.03 -27.67 -9.96
C GLU A 27 -14.15 -26.76 -9.10
N MET A 28 -13.76 -25.58 -9.62
CA MET A 28 -12.95 -24.62 -8.87
C MET A 28 -13.58 -24.24 -7.52
N SER A 29 -14.90 -24.08 -7.46
CA SER A 29 -15.60 -23.68 -6.22
C SER A 29 -15.54 -24.72 -5.10
N GLN A 30 -15.17 -25.96 -5.40
CA GLN A 30 -15.03 -27.02 -4.40
C GLN A 30 -13.75 -26.87 -3.57
N TYR A 31 -12.77 -26.09 -4.05
CA TYR A 31 -11.44 -25.97 -3.45
C TYR A 31 -11.19 -24.63 -2.75
N VAL A 32 -12.09 -23.66 -2.90
CA VAL A 32 -11.94 -22.32 -2.33
C VAL A 32 -13.27 -21.77 -1.81
N ASP A 33 -13.18 -20.82 -0.88
CA ASP A 33 -14.33 -20.08 -0.36
C ASP A 33 -14.83 -19.01 -1.37
N ALA A 34 -15.32 -19.48 -2.53
CA ALA A 34 -15.94 -18.68 -3.58
C ALA A 34 -16.91 -19.52 -4.42
N SER A 35 -18.13 -19.02 -4.63
CA SER A 35 -19.11 -19.68 -5.50
C SER A 35 -18.71 -19.63 -6.98
N PRO A 36 -19.25 -20.53 -7.84
CA PRO A 36 -18.99 -20.51 -9.28
C PRO A 36 -19.31 -19.15 -9.93
N ALA A 37 -20.42 -18.54 -9.52
CA ALA A 37 -20.81 -17.20 -9.97
C ALA A 37 -19.79 -16.12 -9.57
N THR A 38 -19.16 -16.25 -8.40
CA THR A 38 -18.11 -15.33 -7.93
C THR A 38 -16.85 -15.48 -8.79
N LEU A 39 -16.41 -16.70 -9.03
CA LEU A 39 -15.24 -16.99 -9.88
C LEU A 39 -15.46 -16.51 -11.32
N LYS A 40 -16.65 -16.75 -11.88
CA LYS A 40 -17.05 -16.24 -13.19
C LYS A 40 -17.00 -14.71 -13.26
N ARG A 41 -17.50 -14.01 -12.23
CA ARG A 41 -17.43 -12.53 -12.16
C ARG A 41 -15.99 -12.02 -12.06
N THR A 42 -15.11 -12.72 -11.32
CA THR A 42 -13.69 -12.35 -11.22
C THR A 42 -13.02 -12.33 -12.59
N ALA A 43 -13.32 -13.30 -13.45
CA ALA A 43 -12.76 -13.42 -14.80
C ALA A 43 -13.58 -12.69 -15.90
N ALA A 44 -14.65 -11.97 -15.53
CA ALA A 44 -15.54 -11.33 -16.50
C ALA A 44 -14.93 -10.07 -17.13
N GLY A 45 -14.11 -9.33 -16.38
CA GLY A 45 -13.54 -8.05 -16.83
C GLY A 45 -14.51 -6.86 -16.73
N ALA A 46 -15.60 -6.98 -15.94
CA ALA A 46 -16.56 -5.88 -15.75
C ALA A 46 -16.09 -4.81 -14.75
N LYS A 47 -15.25 -5.20 -13.78
CA LYS A 47 -14.62 -4.33 -12.77
C LYS A 47 -13.34 -4.99 -12.27
N VAL A 48 -12.42 -4.22 -11.68
CA VAL A 48 -11.20 -4.80 -11.13
C VAL A 48 -11.55 -5.61 -9.87
N PRO A 49 -11.30 -6.93 -9.83
CA PRO A 49 -11.54 -7.73 -8.63
C PRO A 49 -10.57 -7.36 -7.51
N ARG A 50 -10.94 -7.65 -6.25
CA ARG A 50 -9.98 -7.60 -5.14
C ARG A 50 -8.90 -8.66 -5.35
N TRP A 51 -7.67 -8.37 -4.92
CA TRP A 51 -6.55 -9.32 -5.02
C TRP A 51 -6.91 -10.69 -4.43
N ASP A 52 -7.56 -10.74 -3.27
CA ASP A 52 -7.94 -12.00 -2.62
C ASP A 52 -8.81 -12.89 -3.52
N ARG A 53 -9.66 -12.31 -4.38
CA ARG A 53 -10.47 -13.07 -5.33
C ARG A 53 -9.66 -13.57 -6.53
N VAL A 54 -8.65 -12.82 -6.97
CA VAL A 54 -7.69 -13.27 -7.99
C VAL A 54 -6.81 -14.39 -7.43
N ALA A 55 -6.35 -14.25 -6.19
CA ALA A 55 -5.59 -15.28 -5.49
C ALA A 55 -6.40 -16.57 -5.30
N GLN A 56 -7.64 -16.49 -4.80
CA GLN A 56 -8.53 -17.66 -4.71
C GLN A 56 -8.79 -18.32 -6.07
N PHE A 57 -8.92 -17.55 -7.15
CA PHE A 57 -9.08 -18.11 -8.49
C PHE A 57 -7.85 -18.93 -8.90
N GLN A 58 -6.65 -18.42 -8.62
CA GLN A 58 -5.40 -19.13 -8.86
C GLN A 58 -5.27 -20.37 -7.97
N ASP A 59 -5.53 -20.22 -6.67
CA ASP A 59 -5.41 -21.29 -5.69
C ASP A 59 -6.35 -22.45 -6.05
N ALA A 60 -7.59 -22.18 -6.47
CA ALA A 60 -8.52 -23.22 -6.94
C ALA A 60 -7.95 -24.06 -8.10
N ILE A 61 -7.32 -23.42 -9.08
CA ILE A 61 -6.70 -24.11 -10.22
C ILE A 61 -5.46 -24.89 -9.77
N ARG A 62 -4.66 -24.32 -8.86
CA ARG A 62 -3.49 -25.01 -8.29
C ARG A 62 -3.91 -26.29 -7.55
N GLU A 63 -4.87 -26.20 -6.64
CA GLU A 63 -5.31 -27.37 -5.85
C GLU A 63 -5.86 -28.48 -6.75
N ILE A 64 -6.63 -28.15 -7.80
CA ILE A 64 -7.12 -29.15 -8.76
C ILE A 64 -5.97 -29.82 -9.52
N ASN A 65 -5.00 -29.03 -9.98
CA ASN A 65 -3.84 -29.55 -10.72
C ASN A 65 -2.89 -30.36 -9.83
N ASP A 66 -2.71 -29.97 -8.57
CA ASP A 66 -1.92 -30.72 -7.59
C ASP A 66 -2.59 -32.07 -7.27
N VAL A 67 -3.93 -32.13 -7.22
CA VAL A 67 -4.68 -33.40 -7.10
C VAL A 67 -4.56 -34.25 -8.38
N ALA A 68 -4.54 -33.62 -9.56
CA ALA A 68 -4.38 -34.31 -10.84
C ALA A 68 -2.95 -34.86 -11.06
N LEU A 69 -1.93 -34.20 -10.50
CA LEU A 69 -0.53 -34.65 -10.54
C LEU A 69 -0.28 -36.00 -9.84
N TYR A 70 -1.20 -36.45 -8.98
CA TYR A 70 -1.15 -37.81 -8.42
C TYR A 70 -1.72 -38.90 -9.35
N LYS A 71 -2.13 -38.56 -10.58
CA LYS A 71 -2.80 -39.49 -11.51
C LYS A 71 -2.21 -39.60 -12.93
N VAL A 72 -1.06 -39.00 -13.23
CA VAL A 72 -0.51 -39.04 -14.59
C VAL A 72 0.95 -39.50 -14.64
N ASP A 73 1.18 -40.49 -15.48
CA ASP A 73 2.48 -40.99 -15.99
C ASP A 73 3.35 -39.86 -16.59
N GLU A 74 4.67 -40.03 -16.54
CA GLU A 74 5.78 -39.06 -16.72
C GLU A 74 5.86 -38.22 -18.02
N ALA A 75 4.83 -38.14 -18.87
CA ALA A 75 4.98 -37.65 -20.24
C ALA A 75 4.43 -36.23 -20.55
N LEU A 76 3.76 -35.54 -19.62
CA LEU A 76 3.21 -34.20 -19.88
C LEU A 76 4.11 -33.10 -19.30
N PRO A 77 4.40 -31.99 -20.03
CA PRO A 77 5.05 -30.83 -19.43
C PRO A 77 4.27 -30.41 -18.18
N GLY A 78 4.97 -30.42 -17.04
CA GLY A 78 4.39 -30.14 -15.72
C GLY A 78 3.68 -28.78 -15.69
N PRO A 79 2.76 -28.58 -14.73
CA PRO A 79 1.97 -27.36 -14.65
C PRO A 79 2.88 -26.12 -14.63
N PRO A 80 2.42 -25.00 -15.23
CA PRO A 80 3.20 -23.77 -15.22
C PRO A 80 3.58 -23.41 -13.79
N ASP A 81 4.85 -23.05 -13.58
CA ASP A 81 5.40 -22.63 -12.29
C ASP A 81 4.43 -21.69 -11.56
N SER A 82 3.75 -22.22 -10.52
CA SER A 82 2.69 -21.55 -9.78
C SER A 82 3.12 -20.18 -9.25
N HIS A 83 4.41 -20.02 -8.97
CA HIS A 83 4.97 -18.74 -8.54
C HIS A 83 5.04 -17.74 -9.71
N ARG A 84 5.40 -18.15 -10.93
CA ARG A 84 5.36 -17.29 -12.12
C ARG A 84 3.94 -16.91 -12.53
N VAL A 85 2.97 -17.79 -12.33
CA VAL A 85 1.56 -17.46 -12.59
C VAL A 85 1.07 -16.40 -11.59
N ARG A 86 1.39 -16.56 -10.29
CA ARG A 86 1.05 -15.59 -9.24
C ARG A 86 1.66 -14.21 -9.51
N GLU A 87 2.97 -14.18 -9.71
CA GLU A 87 3.67 -13.40 -10.74
C GLU A 87 2.87 -12.45 -11.62
N ALA A 88 2.54 -13.02 -12.78
CA ALA A 88 1.85 -12.36 -13.86
C ALA A 88 0.49 -11.83 -13.41
N LEU A 89 -0.28 -12.60 -12.62
CA LEU A 89 -1.58 -12.18 -12.11
C LEU A 89 -1.48 -10.96 -11.19
N HIS A 90 -0.52 -10.93 -10.26
CA HIS A 90 -0.32 -9.80 -9.36
C HIS A 90 0.09 -8.55 -10.14
N THR A 91 0.95 -8.72 -11.14
CA THR A 91 1.37 -7.63 -12.02
C THR A 91 0.18 -7.06 -12.81
N LEU A 92 -0.59 -7.91 -13.51
CA LEU A 92 -1.78 -7.51 -14.27
C LEU A 92 -2.82 -6.85 -13.37
N TRP A 93 -3.07 -7.43 -12.19
CA TRP A 93 -3.99 -6.88 -11.20
C TRP A 93 -3.55 -5.49 -10.72
N THR A 94 -2.25 -5.32 -10.44
CA THR A 94 -1.69 -4.02 -10.01
C THR A 94 -1.91 -2.95 -11.08
N TYR A 95 -1.64 -3.26 -12.36
CA TYR A 95 -1.88 -2.31 -13.44
C TYR A 95 -3.36 -1.99 -13.62
N ALA A 96 -4.24 -2.99 -13.59
CA ALA A 96 -5.69 -2.77 -13.68
C ALA A 96 -6.19 -1.87 -12.54
N ARG A 97 -5.70 -2.07 -11.31
CA ARG A 97 -6.02 -1.23 -10.15
C ARG A 97 -5.53 0.20 -10.30
N ARG A 98 -4.31 0.38 -10.80
CA ARG A 98 -3.74 1.72 -11.03
C ARG A 98 -4.51 2.45 -12.12
N GLU A 99 -4.91 1.76 -13.19
CA GLU A 99 -5.75 2.32 -14.24
C GLU A 99 -7.13 2.74 -13.71
N GLU A 100 -7.81 1.86 -12.95
CA GLU A 100 -9.10 2.17 -12.31
C GLU A 100 -9.03 3.39 -11.39
N ARG A 101 -7.89 3.62 -10.75
CA ARG A 101 -7.66 4.75 -9.84
C ARG A 101 -7.07 5.99 -10.51
N GLY A 102 -6.70 5.92 -11.79
CA GLY A 102 -6.01 7.01 -12.49
C GLY A 102 -4.57 7.26 -12.00
N THR A 103 -3.88 6.23 -11.48
CA THR A 103 -2.53 6.31 -10.88
C THR A 103 -1.44 5.60 -11.70
N LEU A 104 -1.67 5.43 -13.01
CA LEU A 104 -0.68 4.84 -13.93
C LEU A 104 0.61 5.67 -14.05
N ASP A 105 0.50 6.99 -13.98
CA ASP A 105 1.64 7.92 -14.13
C ASP A 105 2.40 8.17 -12.81
N VAL A 106 1.94 7.60 -11.70
CA VAL A 106 2.60 7.74 -10.40
C VAL A 106 4.01 7.17 -10.45
N LYS A 107 4.99 8.05 -10.21
CA LYS A 107 6.42 7.69 -10.20
C LYS A 107 6.82 7.11 -8.86
N LYS A 108 7.51 5.97 -8.88
CA LYS A 108 8.17 5.39 -7.71
C LYS A 108 9.33 6.30 -7.28
N VAL A 109 9.40 6.60 -5.99
CA VAL A 109 10.52 7.34 -5.39
C VAL A 109 11.41 6.36 -4.65
N ALA A 110 12.71 6.44 -4.91
CA ALA A 110 13.70 5.63 -4.21
C ALA A 110 13.93 6.22 -2.80
N PRO A 111 13.98 5.39 -1.75
CA PRO A 111 14.16 5.88 -0.38
C PRO A 111 15.44 6.72 -0.20
N GLU A 112 16.48 6.50 -1.01
CA GLU A 112 17.74 7.26 -1.01
C GLU A 112 17.53 8.74 -1.33
N THR A 113 16.55 9.04 -2.17
CA THR A 113 16.28 10.39 -2.69
C THR A 113 15.40 11.22 -1.78
N VAL A 114 14.84 10.61 -0.73
CA VAL A 114 13.99 11.30 0.25
C VAL A 114 14.87 12.08 1.23
N GLY A 115 14.75 13.40 1.19
CA GLY A 115 15.44 14.35 2.06
C GLY A 115 14.52 15.19 2.96
N ASN A 116 13.21 15.22 2.72
CA ASN A 116 12.28 16.02 3.54
C ASN A 116 10.93 15.30 3.82
N PRO A 117 10.09 15.81 4.75
CA PRO A 117 8.82 15.17 5.10
C PRO A 117 7.82 15.07 3.95
N ALA A 118 7.80 16.03 3.02
CA ALA A 118 6.87 16.02 1.90
C ALA A 118 7.22 14.90 0.91
N GLU A 119 8.51 14.75 0.61
CA GLU A 119 9.03 13.65 -0.21
C GLU A 119 8.76 12.29 0.43
N LEU A 120 8.88 12.16 1.76
CA LEU A 120 8.57 10.91 2.45
C LEU A 120 7.08 10.55 2.31
N ARG A 121 6.17 11.51 2.50
CA ARG A 121 4.72 11.27 2.33
C ARG A 121 4.39 10.84 0.90
N TYR A 122 4.93 11.57 -0.09
CA TYR A 122 4.75 11.22 -1.50
C TYR A 122 5.33 9.83 -1.82
N ALA A 123 6.53 9.51 -1.33
CA ALA A 123 7.17 8.22 -1.56
C ALA A 123 6.35 7.06 -0.99
N LEU A 124 5.78 7.21 0.21
CA LEU A 124 4.92 6.20 0.83
C LEU A 124 3.57 6.05 0.12
N TRP A 125 2.96 7.16 -0.31
CA TRP A 125 1.76 7.12 -1.15
C TRP A 125 2.04 6.46 -2.50
N ALA A 126 3.13 6.82 -3.18
CA ALA A 126 3.52 6.21 -4.44
C ALA A 126 3.80 4.72 -4.27
N LEU A 127 4.42 4.31 -3.17
CA LEU A 127 4.61 2.90 -2.82
C LEU A 127 3.27 2.17 -2.68
N TYR A 128 2.31 2.77 -1.98
CA TYR A 128 0.96 2.23 -1.81
C TYR A 128 0.20 2.09 -3.14
N GLU A 129 0.18 3.14 -3.96
CA GLU A 129 -0.51 3.13 -5.26
C GLU A 129 0.14 2.15 -6.23
N THR A 130 1.47 2.10 -6.26
CA THR A 130 2.21 1.17 -7.14
C THR A 130 2.15 -0.28 -6.71
N ALA A 131 1.65 -0.56 -5.50
CA ALA A 131 1.29 -1.89 -5.03
C ALA A 131 -0.19 -2.24 -5.28
N GLY A 132 -0.91 -1.44 -6.09
CA GLY A 132 -2.31 -1.69 -6.44
C GLY A 132 -3.31 -1.18 -5.40
N ALA A 133 -2.84 -0.35 -4.47
CA ALA A 133 -3.65 0.25 -3.40
C ALA A 133 -4.46 -0.81 -2.63
N PRO A 134 -3.80 -1.77 -1.94
CA PRO A 134 -4.49 -2.82 -1.21
C PRO A 134 -5.40 -2.24 -0.11
N PRO A 135 -6.48 -2.93 0.29
CA PRO A 135 -7.35 -2.45 1.36
C PRO A 135 -6.58 -2.23 2.68
N LEU A 136 -6.93 -1.20 3.44
CA LEU A 136 -6.19 -0.83 4.65
C LEU A 136 -6.16 -1.96 5.69
N ARG A 137 -7.27 -2.69 5.84
CA ARG A 137 -7.33 -3.88 6.71
C ARG A 137 -6.38 -4.98 6.25
N THR A 138 -6.19 -5.15 4.95
CA THR A 138 -5.24 -6.11 4.39
C THR A 138 -3.79 -5.70 4.72
N ILE A 139 -3.46 -4.41 4.59
CA ILE A 139 -2.15 -3.89 4.98
C ILE A 139 -1.90 -4.11 6.47
N GLN A 140 -2.87 -3.74 7.32
CA GLN A 140 -2.78 -3.91 8.77
C GLN A 140 -2.56 -5.38 9.16
N ALA A 141 -3.34 -6.30 8.60
CA ALA A 141 -3.22 -7.73 8.89
C ALA A 141 -1.84 -8.29 8.51
N ARG A 142 -1.29 -7.86 7.37
CA ARG A 142 0.05 -8.26 6.89
C ARG A 142 1.20 -7.58 7.66
N GLY A 143 0.94 -6.38 8.17
CA GLY A 143 1.96 -5.47 8.70
C GLY A 143 2.28 -5.60 10.18
N SER A 144 1.68 -6.54 10.93
CA SER A 144 1.81 -6.72 12.40
C SER A 144 0.61 -6.27 13.26
N GLY A 145 -0.56 -6.02 12.66
CA GLY A 145 -1.82 -5.86 13.39
C GLY A 145 -2.10 -4.45 13.94
N GLU A 146 -3.21 -4.33 14.70
CA GLU A 146 -3.81 -3.04 15.07
C GLU A 146 -2.97 -2.19 16.03
N LEU A 147 -2.26 -2.83 16.97
CA LEU A 147 -1.45 -2.14 17.96
C LEU A 147 -0.31 -1.32 17.34
N ILE A 148 0.24 -1.80 16.22
CA ILE A 148 1.42 -1.21 15.57
C ILE A 148 1.00 -0.30 14.43
N LEU A 149 -0.05 -0.68 13.70
CA LEU A 149 -0.55 0.06 12.56
C LEU A 149 -2.07 0.26 12.68
N PRO A 150 -2.54 1.21 13.52
CA PRO A 150 -3.95 1.55 13.59
C PRO A 150 -4.49 2.01 12.23
N LEU A 151 -5.74 1.66 11.92
CA LEU A 151 -6.35 1.99 10.61
C LEU A 151 -6.43 3.50 10.36
N SER A 152 -6.65 4.29 11.40
CA SER A 152 -6.68 5.76 11.32
C SER A 152 -5.31 6.32 10.92
N SER A 153 -4.24 5.87 11.56
CA SER A 153 -2.86 6.24 11.22
C SER A 153 -2.51 5.83 9.79
N LEU A 154 -2.84 4.59 9.43
CA LEU A 154 -2.62 4.07 8.09
C LEU A 154 -3.35 4.90 7.02
N ALA A 155 -4.63 5.22 7.24
CA ALA A 155 -5.42 6.05 6.33
C ALA A 155 -4.79 7.43 6.10
N ARG A 156 -4.32 8.08 7.17
CA ARG A 156 -3.63 9.37 7.09
C ARG A 156 -2.30 9.28 6.35
N ILE A 157 -1.52 8.21 6.58
CA ILE A 157 -0.24 8.01 5.89
C ILE A 157 -0.47 7.82 4.38
N VAL A 158 -1.37 6.92 3.97
CA VAL A 158 -1.63 6.69 2.54
C VAL A 158 -2.32 7.87 1.86
N SER A 159 -2.99 8.74 2.61
CA SER A 159 -3.59 9.98 2.10
C SER A 159 -2.63 11.18 2.11
N GLN A 160 -1.34 10.95 2.44
CA GLN A 160 -0.31 11.99 2.53
C GLN A 160 -0.57 13.07 3.60
N GLU A 161 -1.38 12.77 4.60
CA GLU A 161 -1.68 13.66 5.74
C GLU A 161 -0.74 13.46 6.93
N ALA A 162 -0.02 12.33 6.97
CA ALA A 162 0.90 11.98 8.04
C ALA A 162 2.11 11.19 7.51
N ILE A 163 3.18 11.16 8.32
CA ILE A 163 4.30 10.22 8.17
C ILE A 163 4.24 9.21 9.33
N PRO A 164 4.91 8.05 9.22
CA PRO A 164 5.00 7.11 10.33
C PRO A 164 5.63 7.74 11.59
N ALA A 165 4.98 7.50 12.73
CA ALA A 165 5.35 8.04 14.04
C ALA A 165 6.70 7.49 14.54
N ASP A 166 7.03 6.25 14.16
CA ASP A 166 8.28 5.57 14.48
C ASP A 166 8.65 4.56 13.38
N ASP A 167 9.80 3.89 13.56
CA ASP A 167 10.31 2.92 12.60
C ASP A 167 9.49 1.63 12.61
N GLN A 168 8.84 1.29 13.73
CA GLN A 168 8.00 0.10 13.85
C GLN A 168 6.75 0.25 12.99
N GLN A 169 6.10 1.42 13.03
CA GLN A 169 4.97 1.76 12.18
C GLN A 169 5.37 1.83 10.70
N LEU A 170 6.57 2.35 10.39
CA LEU A 170 7.10 2.36 9.02
C LEU A 170 7.30 0.93 8.50
N ILE A 171 8.00 0.08 9.25
CA ILE A 171 8.24 -1.32 8.88
C ILE A 171 6.92 -2.08 8.72
N ALA A 172 5.97 -1.85 9.62
CA ALA A 172 4.63 -2.43 9.54
C ALA A 172 3.90 -2.06 8.24
N LEU A 173 3.95 -0.78 7.85
CA LEU A 173 3.40 -0.31 6.58
C LEU A 173 4.10 -1.00 5.39
N LEU A 174 5.44 -1.05 5.38
CA LEU A 174 6.22 -1.64 4.29
C LEU A 174 5.90 -3.12 4.10
N ASN A 175 5.81 -3.87 5.21
CA ASN A 175 5.40 -5.28 5.20
C ASN A 175 3.95 -5.43 4.71
N GLY A 176 3.07 -4.54 5.17
CA GLY A 176 1.64 -4.58 4.83
C GLY A 176 1.34 -4.33 3.35
N VAL A 177 2.06 -3.39 2.74
CA VAL A 177 1.95 -3.06 1.31
C VAL A 177 2.49 -4.20 0.43
N GLY A 178 3.39 -5.04 0.95
CA GLY A 178 3.71 -6.33 0.34
C GLY A 178 4.53 -6.21 -0.95
N ARG A 179 5.70 -5.59 -0.88
CA ARG A 179 6.73 -5.81 -1.92
C ARG A 179 7.60 -7.02 -1.55
N ARG A 180 8.07 -7.73 -2.58
CA ARG A 180 9.08 -8.82 -2.51
C ARG A 180 10.38 -8.46 -1.80
N GLU A 181 10.61 -7.18 -1.58
CA GLU A 181 11.77 -6.63 -0.89
C GLU A 181 11.36 -6.36 0.56
N THR A 182 11.24 -7.40 1.38
CA THR A 182 11.17 -7.26 2.86
C THR A 182 12.52 -7.61 3.48
N SER A 183 13.60 -7.42 2.73
CA SER A 183 14.94 -7.66 3.25
C SER A 183 15.28 -6.63 4.33
N PRO A 184 16.09 -6.99 5.33
CA PRO A 184 16.59 -6.03 6.31
C PRO A 184 17.27 -4.81 5.65
N THR A 185 17.90 -5.01 4.49
CA THR A 185 18.50 -3.93 3.68
C THR A 185 17.46 -2.96 3.14
N TRP A 186 16.29 -3.44 2.72
CA TRP A 186 15.18 -2.59 2.28
C TRP A 186 14.59 -1.79 3.43
N HIS A 187 14.28 -2.43 4.57
CA HIS A 187 13.78 -1.72 5.75
C HIS A 187 14.77 -0.65 6.21
N GLY A 188 16.06 -0.98 6.27
CA GLY A 188 17.12 -0.04 6.64
C GLY A 188 17.20 1.20 5.73
N ARG A 189 16.96 1.05 4.41
CA ARG A 189 16.92 2.19 3.47
C ARG A 189 15.78 3.15 3.79
N TRP A 190 14.59 2.62 4.11
CA TRP A 190 13.43 3.42 4.48
C TRP A 190 13.55 4.05 5.87
N THR A 191 14.10 3.34 6.86
CA THR A 191 14.39 3.92 8.17
C THR A 191 15.35 5.10 8.04
N LYS A 192 16.41 4.96 7.22
CA LYS A 192 17.33 6.08 6.93
C LYS A 192 16.63 7.24 6.21
N ALA A 193 15.73 6.95 5.26
CA ALA A 193 14.92 7.97 4.58
C ALA A 193 14.05 8.77 5.55
N ARG A 194 13.39 8.07 6.48
CA ARG A 194 12.59 8.68 7.53
C ARG A 194 13.44 9.54 8.48
N ALA A 195 14.60 9.03 8.89
CA ALA A 195 15.52 9.78 9.76
C ALA A 195 16.01 11.10 9.11
N ARG A 196 16.34 11.08 7.82
CA ARG A 196 16.67 12.30 7.05
C ARG A 196 15.49 13.27 7.04
N ALA A 197 14.33 12.79 6.62
CA ALA A 197 13.13 13.61 6.50
C ALA A 197 12.71 14.30 7.81
N ILE A 198 12.94 13.68 8.98
CA ILE A 198 12.54 14.22 10.29
C ILE A 198 13.66 15.06 10.94
N SER A 199 14.90 15.00 10.45
CA SER A 199 16.04 15.68 11.08
C SER A 199 15.91 17.21 10.98
N PRO A 200 15.94 17.95 12.12
CA PRO A 200 15.82 19.41 12.13
C PRO A 200 16.93 20.15 11.36
N ARG A 201 18.08 19.51 11.14
CA ARG A 201 19.24 20.13 10.47
C ARG A 201 19.05 20.31 8.96
N GLU A 202 18.24 19.48 8.30
CA GLU A 202 17.94 19.61 6.88
C GLU A 202 16.79 20.61 6.63
N ALA A 203 15.75 20.59 7.48
CA ALA A 203 14.71 21.61 7.49
C ALA A 203 15.29 23.04 7.70
N SER A 204 16.29 23.16 8.58
CA SER A 204 17.00 24.42 8.82
C SER A 204 17.89 24.86 7.64
N ARG A 205 18.52 23.93 6.91
CA ARG A 205 19.32 24.27 5.71
C ARG A 205 18.45 24.72 4.53
N MET A 206 17.28 24.11 4.35
CA MET A 206 16.37 24.46 3.25
C MET A 206 15.62 25.79 3.50
N LEU A 207 15.25 26.08 4.75
CA LEU A 207 14.73 27.41 5.13
C LEU A 207 15.79 28.52 4.98
N GLN A 208 17.08 28.19 5.03
CA GLN A 208 18.18 29.14 4.81
C GLN A 208 18.49 29.39 3.32
N HIS A 209 18.00 28.56 2.39
CA HIS A 209 18.29 28.66 0.94
C HIS A 209 17.05 28.85 0.07
N ALA A 210 15.87 29.09 0.65
CA ALA A 210 14.70 29.53 -0.12
C ALA A 210 14.97 30.95 -0.67
N PRO A 211 14.79 31.22 -1.98
CA PRO A 211 14.94 32.56 -2.52
C PRO A 211 13.95 33.51 -1.84
N ASP A 212 14.43 34.70 -1.52
CA ASP A 212 13.93 35.68 -0.54
C ASP A 212 12.58 36.37 -0.92
N ALA A 213 11.65 35.62 -1.50
CA ALA A 213 10.44 36.15 -2.12
C ALA A 213 9.15 35.66 -1.45
N ASP A 214 9.11 35.45 -0.12
CA ASP A 214 7.83 35.44 0.62
C ASP A 214 7.98 35.50 2.16
N ARG A 215 8.83 36.41 2.67
CA ARG A 215 9.15 36.47 4.11
C ARG A 215 8.06 37.07 5.01
N ASP A 216 6.93 37.52 4.47
CA ASP A 216 5.98 38.35 5.24
C ASP A 216 4.70 37.65 5.73
N ARG A 217 4.47 36.36 5.43
CA ARG A 217 3.17 35.74 5.80
C ARG A 217 3.14 34.81 7.02
N ASP A 218 4.26 34.25 7.48
CA ASP A 218 4.20 33.15 8.48
C ASP A 218 4.91 33.37 9.82
N VAL A 219 5.56 34.52 10.03
CA VAL A 219 6.27 34.81 11.30
C VAL A 219 5.31 35.07 12.47
N LEU A 220 4.03 35.37 12.19
CA LEU A 220 3.03 35.69 13.22
C LEU A 220 2.28 34.46 13.78
N SER A 221 2.41 33.29 13.16
CA SER A 221 1.65 32.09 13.54
C SER A 221 2.32 31.28 14.67
N PHE A 222 3.66 31.30 14.75
CA PHE A 222 4.42 30.48 15.71
C PHE A 222 4.65 31.14 17.10
N ARG A 223 4.50 32.46 17.24
CA ARG A 223 4.76 33.15 18.52
C ARG A 223 3.60 33.11 19.53
N ARG A 224 2.43 32.58 19.17
CA ARG A 224 1.25 32.55 20.07
C ARG A 224 1.16 31.34 21.01
N VAL A 225 1.92 30.27 20.80
CA VAL A 225 1.79 29.05 21.63
C VAL A 225 2.76 29.03 22.83
N SER A 226 3.84 29.82 22.81
CA SER A 226 4.89 29.74 23.85
C SER A 226 4.75 30.75 25.00
N ARG A 227 3.74 31.64 25.00
CA ARG A 227 3.54 32.64 26.08
C ARG A 227 2.47 32.28 27.12
N ALA A 228 1.79 31.14 26.98
CA ALA A 228 0.68 30.72 27.85
C ALA A 228 1.08 29.77 29.01
N ARG A 229 2.38 29.58 29.30
CA ARG A 229 2.87 28.73 30.41
C ARG A 229 3.78 29.42 31.43
N MET A 230 3.95 30.73 31.36
CA MET A 230 4.62 31.51 32.40
C MET A 230 3.73 32.71 32.74
N ASN A 231 3.29 32.79 34.00
CA ASN A 231 2.45 33.82 34.64
C ASN A 231 1.01 33.36 34.92
N GLY A 232 0.83 32.60 36.00
CA GLY A 232 -0.48 32.25 36.51
C GLY A 232 -0.44 31.71 37.93
N GLU A 233 0.04 32.49 38.90
CA GLU A 233 -0.41 32.42 40.30
C GLU A 233 0.13 33.62 41.09
N ILE A 234 -0.79 34.50 41.50
CA ILE A 234 -1.01 35.06 42.85
C ILE A 234 -2.18 36.06 42.67
N ARG A 235 -3.36 35.70 43.18
CA ARG A 235 -4.49 36.63 43.40
C ARG A 235 -4.71 36.72 44.91
N LEU A 236 -4.19 37.78 45.53
CA LEU A 236 -4.68 38.29 46.81
C LEU A 236 -5.54 39.51 46.50
N GLY A 237 -6.84 39.42 46.78
CA GLY A 237 -7.79 40.53 46.64
C GLY A 237 -7.75 41.46 47.86
N PRO A 238 -8.00 42.78 47.68
CA PRO A 238 -7.84 43.75 48.75
C PRO A 238 -9.06 43.87 49.67
N THR A 239 -8.74 44.26 50.90
CA THR A 239 -9.60 44.82 51.94
C THR A 239 -10.31 46.10 51.49
N ARG A 240 -11.58 46.26 51.91
CA ARG A 240 -12.26 47.54 52.09
C ARG A 240 -13.41 47.33 53.09
N THR A 241 -13.22 47.67 54.35
CA THR A 241 -13.69 48.91 55.02
C THR A 241 -15.18 49.18 54.85
N GLY A 242 -15.90 48.87 55.92
CA GLY A 242 -17.25 49.28 56.30
C GLY A 242 -17.38 48.94 57.78
#